data_AF-A0A2S1XHF4-F1
#
_entry.id   AF-A0A2S1XHF4-F1
#
_cell.length_a   1.000
_cell.length_b   1.000
_cell.length_c   1.000
_cell.angle_alpha   90.00
_cell.angle_beta   90.00
_cell.angle_gamma   90.00
#
_symmetry.space_group_name_H-M   'P 1'
#
loop_
_entity.id
_entity.type
_entity.pdbx_description
1 polymer ?
#
loop_
_entity_poly.entity_id
_entity_poly.type
_entity_poly.pdbx_seq_one_letter_code
_entity_poly.pdbx_strand_id
1 'polypeptide(L)'
;MVSPAAVQDAFIRCLDDAPTKDDPYRHWLLSRALPDEAADGIAALPWAPPPVGDTMGKRDTNNATRSYFCARSRAEHAVCDAVATAFQGRAVTAAIRRTCGVDLAGTSLRIEYCQDTDGFWLEPHTDIGVKKFTMLIYLSKGPDCADWGTDVLDDTRTVVTRAPYAFNGGLVFVPGTNTWHGFAPRPIRGVRKSIIVNYVGPEWRARHELAFPDTPVA
;
A
#
# COMPACT_ATOMS: atom_id res chain seq x y z
N MET A 1 -15.96 14.42 -7.73
CA MET A 1 -15.52 14.16 -6.34
C MET A 1 -15.86 12.72 -6.02
N VAL A 2 -14.83 11.90 -5.87
CA VAL A 2 -14.94 10.48 -5.54
C VAL A 2 -15.61 10.32 -4.18
N SER A 3 -16.66 9.48 -4.10
CA SER A 3 -17.30 9.15 -2.82
C SER A 3 -16.66 7.92 -2.16
N PRO A 4 -16.70 7.80 -0.82
CA PRO A 4 -16.27 6.59 -0.12
C PRO A 4 -16.99 5.32 -0.62
N ALA A 5 -18.27 5.43 -0.95
CA ALA A 5 -19.05 4.31 -1.48
C ALA A 5 -18.51 3.82 -2.85
N ALA A 6 -18.15 4.73 -3.75
CA ALA A 6 -17.56 4.36 -5.03
C ALA A 6 -16.19 3.67 -4.84
N VAL A 7 -15.37 4.14 -3.89
CA VAL A 7 -14.09 3.49 -3.55
C VAL A 7 -14.32 2.09 -2.99
N GLN A 8 -15.24 1.96 -2.04
CA GLN A 8 -15.62 0.68 -1.44
C GLN A 8 -16.04 -0.33 -2.52
N ASP A 9 -16.98 0.04 -3.38
CA ASP A 9 -17.54 -0.88 -4.37
C ASP A 9 -16.50 -1.28 -5.43
N ALA A 10 -15.63 -0.35 -5.83
CA ALA A 10 -14.52 -0.64 -6.74
C ALA A 10 -13.52 -1.61 -6.10
N PHE A 11 -13.12 -1.36 -4.85
CA PHE A 11 -12.14 -2.18 -4.16
C PHE A 11 -12.67 -3.59 -3.87
N ILE A 12 -13.92 -3.73 -3.41
CA ILE A 12 -14.52 -5.04 -3.15
C ILE A 12 -14.54 -5.88 -4.43
N ARG A 13 -15.01 -5.30 -5.56
CA ARG A 13 -14.96 -6.01 -6.86
C ARG A 13 -13.54 -6.40 -7.25
N CYS A 14 -12.59 -5.46 -7.16
CA CYS A 14 -11.19 -5.73 -7.45
C CYS A 14 -10.64 -6.88 -6.61
N LEU A 15 -10.97 -6.93 -5.32
CA LEU A 15 -10.46 -7.95 -4.41
C LEU A 15 -11.12 -9.32 -4.66
N ASP A 16 -12.42 -9.35 -4.97
CA ASP A 16 -13.13 -10.58 -5.31
C ASP A 16 -12.61 -11.21 -6.62
N ASP A 17 -12.20 -10.39 -7.59
CA ASP A 17 -11.65 -10.82 -8.88
C ASP A 17 -10.12 -11.05 -8.88
N ALA A 18 -9.43 -10.73 -7.78
CA ALA A 18 -7.97 -10.71 -7.72
C ALA A 18 -7.38 -12.14 -7.85
N PRO A 19 -6.49 -12.39 -8.84
CA PRO A 19 -5.78 -13.66 -8.92
C PRO A 19 -4.98 -13.93 -7.65
N THR A 20 -5.17 -15.10 -7.07
CA THR A 20 -4.38 -15.58 -5.93
C THR A 20 -3.15 -16.34 -6.44
N LYS A 21 -2.02 -16.11 -5.79
CA LYS A 21 -0.78 -16.86 -5.95
C LYS A 21 -0.39 -17.42 -4.59
N ASP A 22 -0.01 -18.69 -4.52
CA ASP A 22 0.39 -19.33 -3.25
C ASP A 22 1.91 -19.46 -3.08
N ASP A 23 2.68 -19.30 -4.17
CA ASP A 23 4.14 -19.42 -4.19
C ASP A 23 4.79 -18.06 -4.43
N PRO A 24 5.87 -17.69 -3.70
CA PRO A 24 6.49 -18.38 -2.55
C PRO A 24 5.70 -18.24 -1.24
N TYR A 25 4.69 -17.38 -1.22
CA TYR A 25 3.70 -17.26 -0.15
C TYR A 25 2.40 -16.73 -0.73
N ARG A 26 1.30 -16.88 0.01
CA ARG A 26 -0.01 -16.43 -0.44
C ARG A 26 -0.07 -14.91 -0.60
N HIS A 27 -0.40 -14.47 -1.80
CA HIS A 27 -0.62 -13.07 -2.15
C HIS A 27 -1.66 -12.92 -3.27
N TRP A 28 -2.19 -11.70 -3.42
CA TRP A 28 -3.19 -11.37 -4.44
C TRP A 28 -2.71 -10.21 -5.31
N LEU A 29 -3.00 -10.29 -6.60
CA LEU A 29 -2.65 -9.25 -7.57
C LEU A 29 -3.89 -8.42 -7.91
N LEU A 30 -3.81 -7.12 -7.65
CA LEU A 30 -4.94 -6.21 -7.85
C LEU A 30 -4.91 -5.61 -9.26
N SER A 31 -6.09 -5.31 -9.78
CA SER A 31 -6.28 -4.54 -11.01
C SER A 31 -7.48 -3.62 -10.86
N ARG A 32 -7.28 -2.32 -11.13
CA ARG A 32 -8.29 -1.27 -10.93
C ARG A 32 -8.84 -1.23 -9.49
N ALA A 33 -7.93 -1.19 -8.51
CA ALA A 33 -8.24 -1.24 -7.08
C ALA A 33 -9.13 -0.09 -6.59
N LEU A 34 -9.07 1.06 -7.26
CA LEU A 34 -9.85 2.26 -6.95
C LEU A 34 -10.66 2.72 -8.18
N PRO A 35 -11.66 3.60 -8.03
CA PRO A 35 -12.19 4.37 -9.16
C PRO A 35 -11.06 5.14 -9.84
N ASP A 36 -11.06 5.24 -11.18
CA ASP A 36 -9.96 5.86 -11.92
C ASP A 36 -9.74 7.33 -11.49
N GLU A 37 -10.82 8.09 -11.25
CA GLU A 37 -10.76 9.45 -10.69
C GLU A 37 -10.02 9.51 -9.34
N ALA A 38 -10.16 8.46 -8.51
CA ALA A 38 -9.49 8.40 -7.21
C ALA A 38 -8.00 8.11 -7.37
N ALA A 39 -7.65 7.11 -8.19
CA ALA A 39 -6.25 6.78 -8.47
C ALA A 39 -5.51 7.97 -9.10
N ASP A 40 -6.13 8.65 -10.06
CA ASP A 40 -5.58 9.86 -10.68
C ASP A 40 -5.49 11.01 -9.67
N GLY A 41 -6.51 11.20 -8.83
CA GLY A 41 -6.50 12.21 -7.77
C GLY A 41 -5.38 12.02 -6.75
N ILE A 42 -5.09 10.78 -6.34
CA ILE A 42 -3.96 10.49 -5.44
C ILE A 42 -2.64 10.73 -6.17
N ALA A 43 -2.50 10.26 -7.41
CA ALA A 43 -1.28 10.45 -8.20
C ALA A 43 -0.95 11.94 -8.42
N ALA A 44 -1.97 12.81 -8.44
CA ALA A 44 -1.85 14.25 -8.61
C ALA A 44 -1.70 15.05 -7.31
N LEU A 45 -1.63 14.39 -6.14
CA LEU A 45 -1.42 15.10 -4.87
C LEU A 45 -0.17 15.97 -4.92
N PRO A 46 -0.22 17.22 -4.42
CA PRO A 46 0.83 18.22 -4.60
C PRO A 46 2.02 18.03 -3.64
N TRP A 47 2.37 16.78 -3.35
CA TRP A 47 3.50 16.43 -2.49
C TRP A 47 4.74 16.13 -3.34
N ALA A 48 5.84 16.77 -2.98
CA ALA A 48 7.12 16.55 -3.63
C ALA A 48 7.73 15.22 -3.18
N PRO A 49 8.39 14.47 -4.09
CA PRO A 49 9.13 13.29 -3.69
C PRO A 49 10.20 13.67 -2.64
N PRO A 50 10.40 12.87 -1.59
CA PRO A 50 11.48 13.11 -0.65
C PRO A 50 12.83 12.98 -1.37
N PRO A 51 13.86 13.74 -0.96
CA PRO A 51 15.20 13.56 -1.51
C PRO A 51 15.70 12.14 -1.21
N VAL A 52 16.34 11.51 -2.21
CA VAL A 52 17.03 10.23 -2.02
C VAL A 52 18.36 10.51 -1.31
N GLY A 53 18.43 10.14 -0.04
CA GLY A 53 19.69 10.01 0.70
C GLY A 53 20.25 8.59 0.58
N ASP A 54 21.38 8.32 1.24
CA ASP A 54 21.82 6.93 1.46
C ASP A 54 20.84 6.22 2.39
N THR A 55 19.88 5.54 1.79
CA THR A 55 18.84 4.82 2.53
C THR A 55 19.37 3.54 3.17
N MET A 56 20.58 3.07 2.78
CA MET A 56 21.14 1.77 3.15
C MET A 56 20.13 0.62 3.01
N GLY A 57 19.20 0.74 2.04
CA GLY A 57 18.14 -0.23 1.80
C GLY A 57 17.01 -0.24 2.82
N LYS A 58 16.94 0.75 3.71
CA LYS A 58 15.95 0.84 4.79
C LYS A 58 14.95 1.96 4.55
N ARG A 59 13.68 1.65 4.80
CA ARG A 59 12.58 2.60 4.66
C ARG A 59 12.52 3.67 5.75
N ASP A 60 13.09 3.39 6.93
CA ASP A 60 12.96 4.26 8.11
C ASP A 60 13.94 5.45 8.13
N THR A 61 14.88 5.52 7.19
CA THR A 61 15.89 6.59 7.10
C THR A 61 15.29 7.97 6.80
N ASN A 62 14.07 8.01 6.24
CA ASN A 62 13.38 9.25 5.82
C ASN A 62 12.00 9.44 6.50
N ASN A 63 11.78 8.91 7.71
CA ASN A 63 10.46 8.95 8.36
C ASN A 63 9.84 10.35 8.49
N ALA A 64 10.66 11.40 8.65
CA ALA A 64 10.18 12.78 8.78
C ALA A 64 9.57 13.38 7.50
N THR A 65 9.82 12.78 6.33
CA THR A 65 9.34 13.29 5.03
C THR A 65 8.24 12.43 4.41
N ARG A 66 7.76 11.41 5.13
CA ARG A 66 6.69 10.52 4.67
C ARG A 66 5.33 11.22 4.72
N SER A 67 4.53 10.98 3.68
CA SER A 67 3.18 11.51 3.57
C SER A 67 2.16 10.44 3.90
N TYR A 68 1.13 10.79 4.67
CA TYR A 68 0.11 9.87 5.15
C TYR A 68 -1.28 10.42 4.88
N PHE A 69 -2.27 9.55 4.72
CA PHE A 69 -3.68 9.96 4.73
C PHE A 69 -4.18 10.10 6.18
N CYS A 70 -3.40 10.81 7.00
CA CYS A 70 -3.74 11.10 8.38
C CYS A 70 -4.87 12.14 8.48
N ALA A 71 -5.33 12.45 9.70
CA ALA A 71 -6.41 13.40 9.94
C ALA A 71 -6.22 14.75 9.20
N ARG A 72 -4.99 15.29 9.17
CA ARG A 72 -4.67 16.52 8.45
C ARG A 72 -4.88 16.36 6.93
N SER A 73 -4.22 15.40 6.32
CA SER A 73 -4.29 15.20 4.86
C SER A 73 -5.70 14.87 4.38
N ARG A 74 -6.49 14.17 5.21
CA ARG A 74 -7.92 13.92 4.93
C ARG A 74 -8.74 15.21 4.95
N ALA A 75 -8.48 16.12 5.88
CA ALA A 75 -9.14 17.43 5.91
C ALA A 75 -8.73 18.32 4.73
N GLU A 76 -7.49 18.20 4.25
CA GLU A 76 -6.93 19.00 3.15
C GLU A 76 -7.27 18.45 1.75
N HIS A 77 -7.45 17.13 1.62
CA HIS A 77 -7.61 16.46 0.33
C HIS A 77 -8.79 15.47 0.36
N ALA A 78 -9.86 15.81 -0.35
CA ALA A 78 -11.08 14.99 -0.41
C ALA A 78 -10.83 13.55 -0.87
N VAL A 79 -9.86 13.31 -1.77
CA VAL A 79 -9.51 11.95 -2.21
C VAL A 79 -8.87 11.12 -1.09
N CYS A 80 -8.05 11.72 -0.22
CA CYS A 80 -7.49 11.05 0.94
C CYS A 80 -8.59 10.63 1.91
N ASP A 81 -9.56 11.53 2.16
CA ASP A 81 -10.69 11.22 3.04
C ASP A 81 -11.61 10.14 2.46
N ALA A 82 -11.93 10.22 1.17
CA ALA A 82 -12.79 9.24 0.50
C ALA A 82 -12.20 7.81 0.59
N VAL A 83 -10.91 7.66 0.30
CA VAL A 83 -10.22 6.37 0.35
C VAL A 83 -10.05 5.88 1.78
N ALA A 84 -9.63 6.75 2.71
CA ALA A 84 -9.49 6.38 4.11
C ALA A 84 -10.83 5.93 4.71
N THR A 85 -11.91 6.67 4.45
CA THR A 85 -13.25 6.33 4.94
C THR A 85 -13.75 5.00 4.39
N ALA A 86 -13.53 4.75 3.09
CA ALA A 86 -13.90 3.48 2.48
C ALA A 86 -13.14 2.30 3.12
N PHE A 87 -11.82 2.40 3.27
CA PHE A 87 -11.00 1.33 3.85
C PHE A 87 -11.23 1.16 5.36
N GLN A 88 -11.63 2.19 6.08
CA GLN A 88 -12.07 2.05 7.48
C GLN A 88 -13.42 1.32 7.61
N GLY A 89 -14.22 1.31 6.53
CA GLY A 89 -15.60 0.82 6.53
C GLY A 89 -15.72 -0.70 6.67
N ARG A 90 -16.77 -1.15 7.37
CA ARG A 90 -17.05 -2.57 7.64
C ARG A 90 -17.15 -3.43 6.39
N ALA A 91 -17.67 -2.90 5.28
CA ALA A 91 -17.81 -3.68 4.05
C ALA A 91 -16.45 -4.05 3.45
N VAL A 92 -15.51 -3.10 3.42
CA VAL A 92 -14.13 -3.36 2.97
C VAL A 92 -13.41 -4.31 3.92
N THR A 93 -13.48 -4.07 5.23
CA THR A 93 -12.78 -4.94 6.20
C THR A 93 -13.37 -6.35 6.23
N ALA A 94 -14.68 -6.51 6.02
CA ALA A 94 -15.31 -7.82 5.86
C ALA A 94 -14.90 -8.52 4.55
N ALA A 95 -14.74 -7.79 3.45
CA ALA A 95 -14.22 -8.35 2.19
C ALA A 95 -12.76 -8.82 2.37
N ILE A 96 -11.91 -8.01 3.01
CA ILE A 96 -10.53 -8.41 3.34
C ILE A 96 -10.52 -9.67 4.23
N ARG A 97 -11.35 -9.71 5.27
CA ARG A 97 -11.46 -10.89 6.15
C ARG A 97 -11.86 -12.14 5.37
N ARG A 98 -12.86 -12.02 4.49
CA ARG A 98 -13.35 -13.13 3.67
C ARG A 98 -12.29 -13.65 2.70
N THR A 99 -11.63 -12.75 1.96
CA THR A 99 -10.70 -13.12 0.89
C THR A 99 -9.31 -13.49 1.42
N CYS A 100 -8.80 -12.74 2.40
CA CYS A 100 -7.43 -12.89 2.89
C CYS A 100 -7.35 -13.70 4.20
N GLY A 101 -8.48 -14.01 4.85
CA GLY A 101 -8.52 -14.82 6.07
C GLY A 101 -7.93 -14.12 7.31
N VAL A 102 -7.91 -12.78 7.34
CA VAL A 102 -7.36 -11.99 8.44
C VAL A 102 -8.47 -11.24 9.19
N ASP A 103 -8.46 -11.28 10.53
CA ASP A 103 -9.33 -10.42 11.34
C ASP A 103 -8.66 -9.06 11.57
N LEU A 104 -9.38 -7.99 11.26
CA LEU A 104 -8.92 -6.61 11.36
C LEU A 104 -9.57 -5.86 12.53
N ALA A 105 -10.47 -6.49 13.29
CA ALA A 105 -11.09 -5.86 14.44
C ALA A 105 -10.03 -5.37 15.45
N GLY A 106 -10.18 -4.14 15.94
CA GLY A 106 -9.24 -3.50 16.87
C GLY A 106 -7.95 -2.96 16.23
N THR A 107 -7.72 -3.18 14.94
CA THR A 107 -6.60 -2.57 14.22
C THR A 107 -6.87 -1.11 13.87
N SER A 108 -5.83 -0.36 13.50
CA SER A 108 -5.93 1.01 13.00
C SER A 108 -5.49 1.08 11.54
N LEU A 109 -6.21 1.85 10.72
CA LEU A 109 -5.87 2.06 9.32
C LEU A 109 -4.70 3.05 9.17
N ARG A 110 -3.65 2.62 8.48
CA ARG A 110 -2.50 3.45 8.08
C ARG A 110 -2.41 3.43 6.56
N ILE A 111 -2.41 4.61 5.94
CA ILE A 111 -2.20 4.74 4.49
C ILE A 111 -1.05 5.71 4.26
N GLU A 112 0.02 5.20 3.70
CA GLU A 112 1.22 5.94 3.35
C GLU A 112 1.26 6.21 1.85
N TYR A 113 1.53 7.44 1.46
CA TYR A 113 1.84 7.80 0.08
C TYR A 113 3.35 7.80 -0.12
N CYS A 114 3.79 6.97 -1.07
CA CYS A 114 5.19 6.68 -1.34
C CYS A 114 5.58 7.28 -2.68
N GLN A 115 6.74 7.92 -2.72
CA GLN A 115 7.32 8.51 -3.91
C GLN A 115 8.79 8.12 -3.96
N ASP A 116 9.12 7.14 -4.80
CA ASP A 116 10.48 6.67 -4.97
C ASP A 116 11.05 7.25 -6.28
N THR A 117 12.29 7.72 -6.25
CA THR A 117 13.02 8.19 -7.44
C THR A 117 14.27 7.36 -7.68
N ASP A 118 14.99 7.65 -8.76
CA ASP A 118 16.18 6.88 -9.13
C ASP A 118 17.19 6.73 -7.98
N GLY A 119 17.79 5.54 -7.88
CA GLY A 119 18.65 5.15 -6.77
C GLY A 119 17.93 4.56 -5.55
N PHE A 120 16.60 4.66 -5.45
CA PHE A 120 15.85 3.99 -4.39
C PHE A 120 15.90 2.47 -4.53
N TRP A 121 16.08 1.80 -3.39
CA TRP A 121 15.95 0.35 -3.25
C TRP A 121 15.53 -0.02 -1.83
N LEU A 122 15.03 -1.24 -1.65
CA LEU A 122 14.57 -1.75 -0.37
C LEU A 122 15.05 -3.19 -0.22
N GLU A 123 15.80 -3.44 0.85
CA GLU A 123 16.33 -4.77 1.16
C GLU A 123 15.20 -5.79 1.34
N PRO A 124 15.44 -7.09 1.02
CA PRO A 124 14.49 -8.14 1.35
C PRO A 124 14.16 -8.13 2.85
N HIS A 125 12.88 -7.98 3.18
CA HIS A 125 12.40 -7.97 4.55
C HIS A 125 11.02 -8.63 4.64
N THR A 126 10.62 -8.94 5.87
CA THR A 126 9.23 -9.21 6.21
C THR A 126 8.67 -8.02 6.98
N ASP A 127 7.35 -7.88 6.94
CA ASP A 127 6.67 -6.83 7.69
C ASP A 127 6.74 -7.11 9.20
N ILE A 128 6.94 -6.06 9.99
CA ILE A 128 6.92 -6.17 11.46
C ILE A 128 5.55 -6.66 11.96
N GLY A 129 5.54 -7.50 12.99
CA GLY A 129 4.35 -8.26 13.42
C GLY A 129 3.13 -7.45 13.90
N VAL A 130 3.29 -6.13 14.08
CA VAL A 130 2.18 -5.21 14.36
C VAL A 130 1.34 -4.95 13.10
N LYS A 131 1.87 -5.11 11.89
CA LYS A 131 1.09 -5.05 10.65
C LYS A 131 0.33 -6.37 10.48
N LYS A 132 -1.00 -6.30 10.40
CA LYS A 132 -1.88 -7.47 10.22
C LYS A 132 -2.26 -7.71 8.76
N PHE A 133 -2.11 -6.69 7.93
CA PHE A 133 -2.42 -6.73 6.50
C PHE A 133 -1.59 -5.68 5.79
N THR A 134 -1.13 -6.00 4.58
CA THR A 134 -0.40 -5.06 3.72
C THR A 134 -0.91 -5.13 2.30
N MET A 135 -1.16 -3.95 1.74
CA MET A 135 -1.56 -3.76 0.36
C MET A 135 -0.80 -2.60 -0.26
N LEU A 136 -0.32 -2.77 -1.48
CA LEU A 136 0.25 -1.71 -2.29
C LEU A 136 -0.68 -1.44 -3.48
N ILE A 137 -0.93 -0.16 -3.77
CA ILE A 137 -1.61 0.27 -5.00
C ILE A 137 -0.67 1.19 -5.77
N TYR A 138 -0.43 0.86 -7.03
CA TYR A 138 0.53 1.53 -7.91
C TYR A 138 -0.12 2.70 -8.65
N LEU A 139 0.57 3.85 -8.69
CA LEU A 139 0.00 5.14 -9.09
C LEU A 139 0.84 5.90 -10.13
N SER A 140 1.83 5.24 -10.74
CA SER A 140 2.59 5.81 -11.86
C SER A 140 2.10 5.26 -13.20
N LYS A 141 2.13 6.12 -14.22
CA LYS A 141 1.89 5.79 -15.63
C LYS A 141 3.18 6.01 -16.40
N GLY A 142 3.50 5.14 -17.36
CA GLY A 142 4.67 5.29 -18.22
C GLY A 142 5.20 3.96 -18.75
N PRO A 143 5.95 3.97 -19.86
CA PRO A 143 6.48 2.75 -20.47
C PRO A 143 7.51 2.04 -19.58
N ASP A 144 8.27 2.80 -18.77
CA ASP A 144 9.27 2.25 -17.85
C ASP A 144 8.67 1.70 -16.55
N CYS A 145 7.37 1.92 -16.30
CA CYS A 145 6.75 1.57 -15.04
C CYS A 145 6.59 0.07 -14.84
N ALA A 146 6.50 -0.73 -15.91
CA ALA A 146 6.15 -2.15 -15.85
C ALA A 146 7.04 -2.97 -14.88
N ASP A 147 8.32 -2.60 -14.76
CA ASP A 147 9.30 -3.24 -13.89
C ASP A 147 9.42 -2.63 -12.49
N TRP A 148 8.58 -1.66 -12.13
CA TRP A 148 8.60 -1.01 -10.80
C TRP A 148 7.77 -1.75 -9.74
N GLY A 149 7.34 -2.97 -10.04
CA GLY A 149 6.60 -3.84 -9.13
C GLY A 149 7.32 -4.12 -7.82
N THR A 150 6.58 -4.56 -6.80
CA THR A 150 7.18 -5.13 -5.60
C THR A 150 7.81 -6.48 -5.94
N ASP A 151 9.04 -6.71 -5.48
CA ASP A 151 9.67 -8.03 -5.59
C ASP A 151 9.10 -8.94 -4.51
N VAL A 152 8.73 -10.15 -4.92
CA VAL A 152 8.25 -11.24 -4.07
C VAL A 152 9.34 -12.30 -4.04
N LEU A 153 9.82 -12.61 -2.83
CA LEU A 153 11.01 -13.43 -2.63
C LEU A 153 10.68 -14.71 -1.85
N ASP A 154 11.48 -15.75 -2.08
CA ASP A 154 11.46 -16.97 -1.27
C ASP A 154 12.18 -16.80 0.07
N ASP A 155 12.27 -17.87 0.85
CA ASP A 155 12.95 -17.91 2.16
C ASP A 155 14.47 -17.72 2.07
N THR A 156 15.07 -18.01 0.91
CA THR A 156 16.48 -17.70 0.59
C THR A 156 16.71 -16.24 0.24
N ARG A 157 15.63 -15.43 0.19
CA ARG A 157 15.63 -14.02 -0.23
C ARG A 157 16.02 -13.85 -1.71
N THR A 158 15.71 -14.85 -2.53
CA THR A 158 15.81 -14.79 -3.98
C THR A 158 14.51 -14.30 -4.57
N VAL A 159 14.57 -13.38 -5.54
CA VAL A 159 13.37 -12.88 -6.23
C VAL A 159 12.77 -14.02 -7.07
N VAL A 160 11.57 -14.48 -6.69
CA VAL A 160 10.82 -15.50 -7.43
C VAL A 160 9.96 -14.84 -8.49
N THR A 161 9.30 -13.74 -8.13
CA THR A 161 8.46 -12.98 -9.05
C THR A 161 8.43 -11.50 -8.68
N ARG A 162 7.93 -10.70 -9.62
CA ARG A 162 7.68 -9.28 -9.43
C ARG A 162 6.21 -9.03 -9.71
N ALA A 163 5.53 -8.37 -8.77
CA ALA A 163 4.14 -7.98 -8.96
C ALA A 163 4.04 -7.05 -10.19
N PRO A 164 3.19 -7.32 -11.19
CA PRO A 164 3.07 -6.47 -12.37
C PRO A 164 2.71 -5.04 -11.97
N TYR A 165 3.50 -4.07 -12.40
CA TYR A 165 3.22 -2.67 -12.12
C TYR A 165 2.31 -2.10 -13.19
N ALA A 166 1.01 -2.24 -12.98
CA ALA A 166 -0.02 -1.54 -13.74
C ALA A 166 -0.55 -0.36 -12.92
N PHE A 167 -0.85 0.77 -13.56
CA PHE A 167 -1.52 1.87 -12.89
C PHE A 167 -2.85 1.39 -12.29
N ASN A 168 -3.12 1.76 -11.03
CA ASN A 168 -4.26 1.31 -10.25
C ASN A 168 -4.32 -0.22 -10.06
N GLY A 169 -3.22 -0.93 -10.32
CA GLY A 169 -2.99 -2.32 -9.91
C GLY A 169 -2.21 -2.39 -8.61
N GLY A 170 -1.87 -3.60 -8.16
CA GLY A 170 -1.27 -3.74 -6.85
C GLY A 170 -0.98 -5.15 -6.38
N LEU A 171 -0.53 -5.24 -5.13
CA LEU A 171 -0.20 -6.48 -4.44
C LEU A 171 -0.80 -6.43 -3.04
N VAL A 172 -1.42 -7.53 -2.61
CA VAL A 172 -1.88 -7.75 -1.24
C VAL A 172 -1.20 -8.98 -0.66
N PHE A 173 -0.80 -8.92 0.60
CA PHE A 173 -0.39 -10.09 1.39
C PHE A 173 -0.71 -9.89 2.87
N VAL A 174 -0.86 -11.00 3.58
CA VAL A 174 -0.97 -11.01 5.05
C VAL A 174 0.43 -11.23 5.61
N PRO A 175 0.99 -10.28 6.39
CA PRO A 175 2.35 -10.40 6.93
C PRO A 175 2.60 -11.73 7.68
N GLY A 176 3.73 -12.37 7.39
CA GLY A 176 4.18 -13.60 8.01
C GLY A 176 5.70 -13.70 8.03
N THR A 177 6.24 -14.73 8.69
CA THR A 177 7.70 -14.94 8.79
C THR A 177 8.34 -15.35 7.46
N ASN A 178 7.54 -15.74 6.47
CA ASN A 178 7.96 -16.14 5.13
C ASN A 178 7.52 -15.17 4.03
N THR A 179 6.88 -14.04 4.37
CA THR A 179 6.38 -13.08 3.37
C THR A 179 7.47 -12.09 2.96
N TRP A 180 8.57 -12.63 2.43
CA TRP A 180 9.72 -11.82 2.02
C TRP A 180 9.37 -10.98 0.79
N HIS A 181 9.61 -9.69 0.90
CA HIS A 181 9.38 -8.74 -0.18
C HIS A 181 10.42 -7.63 -0.14
N GLY A 182 10.54 -6.91 -1.25
CA GLY A 182 11.48 -5.81 -1.35
C GLY A 182 11.36 -5.06 -2.66
N PHE A 183 12.39 -4.28 -2.95
CA PHE A 183 12.58 -3.59 -4.23
C PHE A 183 14.07 -3.59 -4.55
N ALA A 184 14.51 -4.59 -5.32
CA ALA A 184 15.89 -4.71 -5.76
C ALA A 184 16.33 -3.48 -6.58
N PRO A 185 17.61 -3.05 -6.50
CA PRO A 185 18.10 -1.89 -7.23
C PRO A 185 17.80 -1.96 -8.73
N ARG A 186 17.11 -0.95 -9.26
CA ARG A 186 16.82 -0.79 -10.68
C ARG A 186 16.49 0.66 -11.03
N PRO A 187 16.68 1.09 -12.29
CA PRO A 187 16.41 2.47 -12.68
C PRO A 187 14.95 2.87 -12.47
N ILE A 188 14.74 4.07 -11.91
CA ILE A 188 13.42 4.72 -11.83
C ILE A 188 13.49 6.01 -12.65
N ARG A 189 13.04 5.92 -13.90
CA ARG A 189 12.92 7.08 -14.82
C ARG A 189 11.67 7.90 -14.48
N GLY A 190 11.79 8.82 -13.53
CA GLY A 190 10.70 9.68 -13.07
C GLY A 190 10.42 9.48 -11.58
N VAL A 191 9.14 9.42 -11.21
CA VAL A 191 8.71 9.17 -9.82
C VAL A 191 7.79 7.94 -9.80
N ARG A 192 8.22 6.91 -9.07
CA ARG A 192 7.42 5.73 -8.75
C ARG A 192 6.52 6.07 -7.56
N LYS A 193 5.22 6.17 -7.83
CA LYS A 193 4.19 6.56 -6.86
C LYS A 193 3.37 5.35 -6.47
N SER A 194 3.14 5.16 -5.18
CA SER A 194 2.21 4.14 -4.68
C SER A 194 1.59 4.58 -3.38
N ILE A 195 0.46 3.98 -3.00
CA ILE A 195 0.05 3.96 -1.60
C ILE A 195 0.31 2.59 -0.99
N ILE A 196 0.71 2.59 0.27
CA ILE A 196 0.78 1.39 1.10
C ILE A 196 -0.26 1.49 2.19
N VAL A 197 -1.18 0.54 2.17
CA VAL A 197 -2.27 0.42 3.12
C VAL A 197 -1.92 -0.70 4.08
N ASN A 198 -1.86 -0.36 5.36
CA ASN A 198 -1.68 -1.32 6.44
C ASN A 198 -2.85 -1.21 7.42
N TYR A 199 -3.23 -2.36 7.98
CA TYR A 199 -4.00 -2.41 9.21
C TYR A 199 -3.04 -2.82 10.32
N VAL A 200 -2.80 -1.91 11.26
CA VAL A 200 -1.80 -2.07 12.32
C VAL A 200 -2.44 -2.31 13.67
N GLY A 201 -1.84 -3.17 14.49
CA GLY A 201 -2.29 -3.49 15.84
C GLY A 201 -2.19 -2.28 16.79
N PRO A 202 -2.81 -2.41 17.99
CA PRO A 202 -2.82 -1.34 19.01
C PRO A 202 -1.42 -0.94 19.50
N GLU A 203 -0.41 -1.79 19.28
CA GLU A 203 0.99 -1.51 19.62
C GLU A 203 1.63 -0.44 18.71
N TRP A 204 0.96 -0.02 17.62
CA TRP A 204 1.46 1.03 16.73
C TRP A 204 1.50 2.39 17.43
N ARG A 205 2.71 2.86 17.72
CA ARG A 205 2.95 4.08 18.53
C ARG A 205 2.80 5.38 17.74
N ALA A 206 3.11 5.37 16.44
CA ALA A 206 3.07 6.57 15.60
C ALA A 206 1.63 6.91 15.17
N ARG A 207 0.79 7.31 16.15
CA ARG A 207 -0.65 7.57 15.92
C ARG A 207 -0.90 8.67 14.89
N HIS A 208 0.02 9.62 14.72
CA HIS A 208 -0.07 10.70 13.73
C HIS A 208 -0.05 10.20 12.27
N GLU A 209 0.38 8.97 12.03
CA GLU A 209 0.37 8.34 10.69
C GLU A 209 -0.98 7.68 10.35
N LEU A 210 -1.86 7.54 11.33
CA LEU A 210 -3.12 6.81 11.19
C LEU A 210 -4.20 7.69 10.57
N ALA A 211 -5.03 7.07 9.74
CA ALA A 211 -6.18 7.74 9.15
C ALA A 211 -7.18 8.18 10.23
N PHE A 212 -7.48 7.28 11.18
CA PHE A 212 -8.42 7.51 12.29
C PHE A 212 -7.72 7.17 13.62
N PRO A 213 -6.93 8.10 14.18
CA PRO A 213 -6.02 7.82 15.30
C PRO A 213 -6.73 7.41 16.60
N ASP A 214 -8.03 7.68 16.74
CA ASP A 214 -8.82 7.36 17.95
C ASP A 214 -10.00 6.43 17.67
N THR A 215 -10.10 5.90 16.45
CA THR A 215 -11.20 5.04 16.02
C THR A 215 -10.67 3.80 15.31
N PRO A 216 -10.31 2.75 16.06
CA PRO A 216 -9.95 1.46 15.47
C PRO A 216 -11.08 0.87 14.62
N VAL A 217 -10.72 -0.06 13.74
CA VAL A 217 -11.68 -0.88 12.98
C VAL A 217 -12.53 -1.67 13.96
N ALA A 218 -13.84 -1.67 13.72
CA ALA A 218 -14.85 -2.23 14.61
C ALA A 218 -15.31 -3.64 14.23
#